data_AF-A0A3M8VKF8-F1
#
_entry.id   AF-A0A3M8VKF8-F1
#
_cell.length_a   1.000
_cell.length_b   1.000
_cell.length_c   1.000
_cell.angle_alpha   90.00
_cell.angle_beta   90.00
_cell.angle_gamma   90.00
#
_symmetry.space_group_name_H-M   'P 1'
#
loop_
_entity.id
_entity.type
_entity.pdbx_description
1 polymer ?
#
loop_
_entity_poly.entity_id
_entity_poly.type
_entity_poly.pdbx_seq_one_letter_code
_entity_poly.pdbx_strand_id
1 'polypeptide(L)'
;MSTGASIIVVVAAVVVAAVLAAGIVVRVRGGGGRSALRRHFGPEYDLNVAEHAGDTKAAERELGERLRLYRDLKTEPLSGELRERYLAEWVGTQELFIESPERAVAGADQLLARLARDRGYPSDRYEEQVAALSVHHADCVQGYRQIHVAAARAREGRADTEELREAVVHARPFFEELVKPPHHAPDRHQGHHGHTGRAGRKSHAWHIGKAGA
;
A
#
# COMPACT_ATOMS: atom_id res chain seq x y z
N MET A 1 8.53 64.28 -25.12
CA MET A 1 7.59 63.24 -24.64
C MET A 1 8.41 62.20 -23.90
N SER A 2 8.25 62.07 -22.57
CA SER A 2 9.19 61.32 -21.74
C SER A 2 9.03 59.82 -21.93
N THR A 3 10.01 59.20 -22.59
CA THR A 3 10.21 57.74 -22.69
C THR A 3 10.11 57.02 -21.34
N GLY A 4 10.45 57.69 -20.24
CA GLY A 4 10.31 57.15 -18.88
C GLY A 4 8.85 56.87 -18.45
N ALA A 5 7.87 57.66 -18.91
CA ALA A 5 6.46 57.44 -18.57
C ALA A 5 5.90 56.20 -19.28
N SER A 6 6.34 55.94 -20.52
CA SER A 6 5.92 54.77 -21.29
C SER A 6 6.47 53.46 -20.69
N ILE A 7 7.70 53.46 -20.17
CA ILE A 7 8.31 52.28 -19.56
C ILE A 7 7.57 51.87 -18.28
N ILE A 8 7.19 52.83 -17.43
CA ILE A 8 6.48 52.55 -16.17
C ILE A 8 5.11 51.90 -16.44
N VAL A 9 4.38 52.40 -17.44
CA VAL A 9 3.06 51.85 -17.81
C VAL A 9 3.18 50.41 -18.33
N VAL A 10 4.20 50.11 -19.14
CA VAL A 10 4.42 48.76 -19.68
C VAL A 10 4.80 47.78 -18.56
N VAL A 11 5.68 48.17 -17.64
CA VAL A 11 6.06 47.31 -16.50
C VAL A 11 4.86 47.04 -15.60
N ALA A 12 4.04 48.05 -15.30
CA ALA A 12 2.83 47.87 -14.50
C ALA A 12 1.83 46.91 -15.17
N ALA A 13 1.63 47.02 -16.48
CA ALA A 13 0.74 46.12 -17.23
C ALA A 13 1.22 44.66 -17.22
N VAL A 14 2.54 44.43 -17.35
CA VAL A 14 3.13 43.08 -17.29
C VAL A 14 2.98 42.47 -15.89
N VAL A 15 3.19 43.27 -14.83
CA VAL A 15 2.99 42.81 -13.45
C VAL A 15 1.53 42.46 -13.19
N VAL A 16 0.59 43.30 -13.63
CA VAL A 16 -0.85 43.02 -13.51
C VAL A 16 -1.25 41.78 -14.30
N ALA A 17 -0.76 41.62 -15.53
CA ALA A 17 -1.01 40.43 -16.34
C ALA A 17 -0.42 39.15 -15.70
N ALA A 18 0.77 39.23 -15.10
CA ALA A 18 1.38 38.12 -14.38
C ALA A 18 0.59 37.72 -13.13
N VAL A 19 0.09 38.70 -12.37
CA VAL A 19 -0.76 38.47 -11.19
C VAL A 19 -2.12 37.87 -11.60
N LEU A 20 -2.72 38.35 -12.68
CA LEU A 20 -3.98 37.80 -13.21
C LEU A 20 -3.79 36.37 -13.76
N ALA A 21 -2.68 36.10 -14.47
CA ALA A 21 -2.35 34.77 -14.97
C ALA A 21 -2.10 33.78 -13.83
N ALA A 22 -1.39 34.18 -12.77
CA ALA A 22 -1.19 33.37 -11.57
C ALA A 22 -2.53 33.07 -10.86
N GLY A 23 -3.43 34.06 -10.78
CA GLY A 23 -4.77 33.89 -10.21
C GLY A 23 -5.68 32.94 -11.00
N ILE A 24 -5.51 32.85 -12.32
CA ILE A 24 -6.26 31.94 -13.19
C ILE A 24 -5.78 30.49 -13.03
N VAL A 25 -4.47 30.24 -12.92
CA VAL A 25 -3.91 28.89 -12.68
C VAL A 25 -4.40 28.30 -11.34
N VAL A 26 -4.54 29.13 -10.31
CA VAL A 26 -5.08 28.71 -9.00
C VAL A 26 -6.59 28.40 -9.08
N ARG A 27 -7.37 29.15 -9.87
CA ARG A 27 -8.81 28.92 -10.01
C ARG A 27 -9.18 27.73 -10.89
N VAL A 28 -8.45 27.49 -11.99
CA VAL A 28 -8.77 26.39 -12.93
C VAL A 28 -8.49 25.00 -12.33
N ARG A 29 -7.66 24.91 -11.29
CA ARG A 29 -7.34 23.64 -10.60
C ARG A 29 -8.32 23.25 -9.49
N GLY A 30 -9.22 24.14 -9.06
CA GLY A 30 -9.99 23.99 -7.81
C GLY A 30 -11.36 23.31 -7.90
N GLY A 31 -11.87 22.98 -9.09
CA GLY A 31 -13.24 22.47 -9.26
C GLY A 31 -13.37 20.95 -9.47
N GLY A 32 -12.51 20.36 -10.32
CA GLY A 32 -12.60 18.94 -10.70
C GLY A 32 -11.77 17.98 -9.84
N GLY A 33 -10.72 18.48 -9.16
CA GLY A 33 -9.81 17.65 -8.37
C GLY A 33 -10.42 17.10 -7.07
N ARG A 34 -11.34 17.84 -6.44
CA ARG A 34 -12.00 17.45 -5.19
C ARG A 34 -12.71 16.09 -5.30
N SER A 35 -13.50 15.92 -6.36
CA SER A 35 -14.21 14.65 -6.61
C SER A 35 -13.24 13.51 -6.90
N ALA A 36 -12.14 13.77 -7.62
CA ALA A 36 -11.14 12.76 -7.92
C ALA A 36 -10.34 12.33 -6.67
N LEU A 37 -9.92 13.28 -5.83
CA LEU A 37 -9.22 12.99 -4.57
C LEU A 37 -10.12 12.24 -3.60
N ARG A 38 -11.37 12.69 -3.42
CA ARG A 38 -12.33 12.00 -2.57
C ARG A 38 -12.65 10.59 -3.07
N ARG A 39 -12.72 10.39 -4.39
CA ARG A 39 -12.89 9.05 -4.99
C ARG A 39 -11.67 8.15 -4.78
N HIS A 40 -10.46 8.71 -4.79
CA HIS A 40 -9.22 7.94 -4.66
C HIS A 40 -8.90 7.58 -3.21
N PHE A 41 -9.02 8.54 -2.30
CA PHE A 41 -8.71 8.38 -0.88
C PHE A 41 -9.89 7.86 -0.05
N GLY A 42 -11.13 7.96 -0.57
CA GLY A 42 -12.30 7.45 0.13
C GLY A 42 -12.41 8.00 1.56
N PRO A 43 -12.48 7.14 2.60
CA PRO A 43 -12.51 7.55 4.00
C PRO A 43 -11.31 8.41 4.45
N GLU A 44 -10.12 8.21 3.86
CA GLU A 44 -8.92 9.01 4.19
C GLU A 44 -9.09 10.48 3.80
N TYR A 45 -9.95 10.80 2.83
CA TYR A 45 -10.26 12.18 2.51
C TYR A 45 -10.95 12.88 3.68
N ASP A 46 -12.01 12.26 4.20
CA ASP A 46 -12.82 12.83 5.28
C ASP A 46 -12.00 12.91 6.58
N LEU A 47 -11.13 11.92 6.85
CA LEU A 47 -10.16 11.95 7.96
C LEU A 47 -9.18 13.12 7.83
N ASN A 48 -8.55 13.29 6.67
CA ASN A 48 -7.57 14.35 6.45
C ASN A 48 -8.23 15.74 6.56
N VAL A 49 -9.49 15.90 6.12
CA VAL A 49 -10.25 17.15 6.34
C VAL A 49 -10.47 17.42 7.83
N ALA A 50 -10.78 16.39 8.63
CA ALA A 50 -10.94 16.52 10.07
C ALA A 50 -9.62 16.91 10.77
N GLU A 51 -8.49 16.33 10.36
CA GLU A 51 -7.15 16.70 10.85
C GLU A 51 -6.82 18.18 10.58
N HIS A 52 -7.31 18.73 9.47
CA HIS A 52 -7.19 20.14 9.12
C HIS A 52 -8.31 21.03 9.68
N ALA A 53 -8.99 20.61 10.75
CA ALA A 53 -10.08 21.36 11.39
C ALA A 53 -11.20 21.79 10.43
N GLY A 54 -11.45 21.00 9.37
CA GLY A 54 -12.44 21.28 8.34
C GLY A 54 -11.92 22.13 7.17
N ASP A 55 -10.64 22.54 7.15
CA ASP A 55 -10.04 23.22 6.00
C ASP A 55 -9.81 22.25 4.84
N THR A 56 -10.85 22.11 4.03
CA THR A 56 -10.85 21.29 2.82
C THR A 56 -9.74 21.66 1.83
N LYS A 57 -9.34 22.94 1.75
CA LYS A 57 -8.32 23.38 0.79
C LYS A 57 -6.92 22.95 1.23
N ALA A 58 -6.63 23.07 2.52
CA ALA A 58 -5.38 22.58 3.09
C ALA A 58 -5.29 21.05 2.95
N ALA A 59 -6.37 20.34 3.29
CA ALA A 59 -6.45 18.89 3.18
C ALA A 59 -6.25 18.40 1.74
N GLU A 60 -6.94 18.99 0.77
CA GLU A 60 -6.79 18.65 -0.66
C GLU A 60 -5.37 18.92 -1.18
N ARG A 61 -4.73 19.99 -0.72
CA ARG A 61 -3.35 20.30 -1.11
C ARG A 61 -2.40 19.21 -0.66
N GLU A 62 -2.53 18.77 0.60
CA GLU A 62 -1.70 17.72 1.17
C GLU A 62 -1.95 16.36 0.48
N LEU A 63 -3.21 15.94 0.32
CA LEU A 63 -3.53 14.69 -0.39
C LEU A 63 -3.07 14.72 -1.84
N GLY A 64 -3.19 15.88 -2.50
CA GLY A 64 -2.68 16.08 -3.85
C GLY A 64 -1.15 15.99 -3.94
N GLU A 65 -0.42 16.38 -2.90
CA GLU A 65 1.03 16.24 -2.81
C GLU A 65 1.42 14.78 -2.55
N ARG A 66 0.80 14.12 -1.57
CA ARG A 66 0.99 12.68 -1.29
C ARG A 66 0.76 11.84 -2.55
N LEU A 67 -0.34 12.10 -3.26
CA LEU A 67 -0.65 11.41 -4.51
C LEU A 67 0.43 11.64 -5.58
N ARG A 68 0.97 12.85 -5.71
CA ARG A 68 2.05 13.13 -6.69
C ARG A 68 3.34 12.40 -6.34
N LEU A 69 3.67 12.28 -5.05
CA LEU A 69 4.91 11.66 -4.60
C LEU A 69 4.85 10.13 -4.74
N TYR A 70 3.74 9.51 -4.37
CA TYR A 70 3.68 8.05 -4.22
C TYR A 70 2.84 7.32 -5.26
N ARG A 71 2.14 8.01 -6.18
CA ARG A 71 1.32 7.36 -7.23
C ARG A 71 2.07 6.30 -8.04
N ASP A 72 3.34 6.56 -8.34
CA ASP A 72 4.16 5.74 -9.23
C ASP A 72 5.19 4.91 -8.42
N LEU A 73 4.99 4.82 -7.09
CA LEU A 73 5.78 3.96 -6.22
C LEU A 73 5.62 2.50 -6.69
N LYS A 74 6.76 1.82 -6.89
CA LYS A 74 6.77 0.42 -7.28
C LYS A 74 6.66 -0.44 -6.03
N THR A 75 5.58 -1.20 -5.92
CA THR A 75 5.42 -2.21 -4.86
C THR A 75 6.09 -3.51 -5.27
N GLU A 76 6.71 -4.18 -4.30
CA GLU A 76 7.34 -5.49 -4.49
C GLU A 76 6.35 -6.61 -4.15
N PRO A 77 6.24 -7.66 -4.99
CA PRO A 77 5.48 -8.84 -4.66
C PRO A 77 6.15 -9.62 -3.52
N LEU A 78 5.35 -10.13 -2.58
CA LEU A 78 5.87 -11.06 -1.57
C LEU A 78 6.15 -12.43 -2.20
N SER A 79 7.30 -13.01 -1.87
CA SER A 79 7.56 -14.43 -2.16
C SER A 79 6.60 -15.32 -1.36
N GLY A 80 6.34 -16.53 -1.84
CA GLY A 80 5.47 -17.49 -1.16
C GLY A 80 5.94 -17.78 0.28
N GLU A 81 7.25 -18.01 0.45
CA GLU A 81 7.88 -18.27 1.75
C GLU A 81 7.73 -17.08 2.73
N LEU A 82 7.96 -15.86 2.25
CA LEU A 82 7.85 -14.66 3.09
C LEU A 82 6.40 -14.41 3.48
N ARG A 83 5.46 -14.65 2.55
CA ARG A 83 4.03 -14.61 2.82
C ARG A 83 3.61 -15.61 3.89
N GLU A 84 4.03 -16.87 3.78
CA GLU A 84 3.72 -17.89 4.79
C GLU A 84 4.25 -17.52 6.18
N ARG A 85 5.45 -16.93 6.23
CA ARG A 85 6.01 -16.41 7.47
C ARG A 85 5.15 -15.31 8.08
N TYR A 86 4.74 -14.32 7.29
CA TYR A 86 3.88 -13.24 7.78
C TYR A 86 2.50 -13.74 8.24
N LEU A 87 1.93 -14.75 7.57
CA LEU A 87 0.70 -15.40 8.03
C LEU A 87 0.89 -16.08 9.39
N ALA A 88 1.97 -16.84 9.56
CA ALA A 88 2.28 -17.50 10.82
C ALA A 88 2.54 -16.48 11.96
N GLU A 89 3.31 -15.41 11.69
CA GLU A 89 3.57 -14.34 12.66
C GLU A 89 2.27 -13.62 13.07
N TRP A 90 1.35 -13.40 12.13
CA TRP A 90 0.05 -12.79 12.43
C TRP A 90 -0.77 -13.66 13.38
N VAL A 91 -0.87 -14.97 13.12
CA VAL A 91 -1.56 -15.92 14.02
C VAL A 91 -0.91 -15.93 15.40
N GLY A 92 0.42 -16.02 15.47
CA GLY A 92 1.14 -15.99 16.75
C GLY A 92 0.90 -14.71 17.55
N THR A 93 0.68 -13.59 16.86
CA THR A 93 0.32 -12.32 17.52
C THR A 93 -1.09 -12.37 18.13
N GLN A 94 -2.04 -13.04 17.49
CA GLN A 94 -3.38 -13.22 18.04
C GLN A 94 -3.39 -14.18 19.24
N GLU A 95 -2.58 -15.24 19.22
CA GLU A 95 -2.40 -16.14 20.35
C GLU A 95 -1.77 -15.42 21.55
N LEU A 96 -0.73 -14.61 21.30
CA LEU A 96 -0.08 -13.79 22.31
C LEU A 96 -1.04 -12.80 22.98
N PHE A 97 -2.09 -12.35 22.27
CA PHE A 97 -3.07 -11.43 22.83
C PHE A 97 -3.79 -12.00 24.05
N ILE A 98 -3.96 -13.32 24.12
CA ILE A 98 -4.60 -14.00 25.26
C ILE A 98 -3.74 -13.87 26.52
N GLU A 99 -2.42 -13.93 26.37
CA GLU A 99 -1.46 -13.87 27.48
C GLU A 99 -1.06 -12.43 27.82
N SER A 100 -0.83 -11.61 26.80
CA SER A 100 -0.44 -10.21 26.94
C SER A 100 -0.94 -9.37 25.76
N PRO A 101 -2.10 -8.70 25.92
CA PRO A 101 -2.66 -7.80 24.92
C PRO A 101 -1.68 -6.72 24.45
N GLU A 102 -0.91 -6.13 25.38
CA GLU A 102 0.02 -5.03 25.08
C GLU A 102 1.16 -5.49 24.18
N ARG A 103 1.74 -6.67 24.47
CA ARG A 103 2.81 -7.25 23.65
C ARG A 103 2.29 -7.69 22.29
N ALA A 104 1.07 -8.21 22.23
CA ALA A 104 0.44 -8.57 20.97
C ALA A 104 0.22 -7.35 20.07
N VAL A 105 -0.36 -6.26 20.58
CA VAL A 105 -0.58 -5.04 19.79
C VAL A 105 0.74 -4.43 19.32
N ALA A 106 1.75 -4.36 20.20
CA ALA A 106 3.08 -3.90 19.81
C ALA A 106 3.74 -4.81 18.75
N GLY A 107 3.54 -6.13 18.84
CA GLY A 107 4.00 -7.10 17.85
C GLY A 107 3.33 -6.93 16.50
N ALA A 108 2.00 -6.72 16.49
CA ALA A 108 1.22 -6.50 15.28
C ALA A 108 1.61 -5.18 14.58
N ASP A 109 1.78 -4.09 15.33
CA ASP A 109 2.27 -2.79 14.81
C ASP A 109 3.62 -2.97 14.09
N GLN A 110 4.57 -3.66 14.73
CA GLN A 110 5.88 -3.93 14.13
C GLN A 110 5.81 -4.88 12.94
N LEU A 111 4.95 -5.91 12.99
CA LEU A 111 4.73 -6.85 11.89
C LEU A 111 4.22 -6.11 10.65
N LEU A 112 3.23 -5.24 10.81
CA LEU A 112 2.65 -4.46 9.72
C LEU A 112 3.64 -3.48 9.11
N ALA A 113 4.45 -2.81 9.94
CA ALA A 113 5.51 -1.92 9.46
C ALA A 113 6.56 -2.68 8.60
N ARG A 114 6.97 -3.88 9.05
CA ARG A 114 7.89 -4.75 8.29
C ARG A 114 7.25 -5.26 7.00
N LEU A 115 6.00 -5.70 7.06
CA LEU A 115 5.25 -6.19 5.91
C LEU A 115 5.13 -5.10 4.83
N ALA A 116 4.79 -3.88 5.21
CA ALA A 116 4.74 -2.75 4.30
C ALA A 116 6.13 -2.45 3.69
N ARG A 117 7.19 -2.48 4.51
CA ARG A 117 8.57 -2.31 4.01
C ARG A 117 8.96 -3.37 2.98
N ASP A 118 8.66 -4.63 3.26
CA ASP A 118 8.97 -5.75 2.35
C ASP A 118 8.13 -5.70 1.07
N ARG A 119 6.97 -5.03 1.11
CA ARG A 119 6.15 -4.67 -0.05
C ARG A 119 6.65 -3.45 -0.82
N GLY A 120 7.77 -2.85 -0.41
CA GLY A 120 8.41 -1.72 -1.11
C GLY A 120 7.96 -0.33 -0.63
N TYR A 121 7.21 -0.24 0.46
CA TYR A 121 6.83 1.05 1.04
C TYR A 121 7.98 1.68 1.85
N PRO A 122 8.09 3.02 1.90
CA PRO A 122 9.11 3.69 2.71
C PRO A 122 8.98 3.29 4.17
N SER A 123 10.11 3.21 4.89
CA SER A 123 10.18 2.71 6.27
C SER A 123 10.99 3.58 7.22
N ASP A 124 11.45 4.74 6.76
CA ASP A 124 12.31 5.62 7.57
C ASP A 124 11.51 6.30 8.67
N ARG A 125 10.26 6.66 8.37
CA ARG A 125 9.32 7.29 9.29
C ARG A 125 7.93 6.73 9.11
N TYR A 126 7.23 6.54 10.24
CA TYR A 126 5.85 6.07 10.25
C TYR A 126 4.92 6.96 9.40
N GLU A 127 5.04 8.28 9.54
CA GLU A 127 4.17 9.23 8.82
C GLU A 127 4.37 9.14 7.31
N GLU A 128 5.61 8.90 6.87
CA GLU A 128 5.94 8.73 5.46
C GLU A 128 5.41 7.41 4.90
N GLN A 129 5.58 6.33 5.67
CA GLN A 129 5.05 5.01 5.34
C GLN A 129 3.53 5.07 5.16
N VAL A 130 2.83 5.70 6.11
CA VAL A 130 1.37 5.87 6.04
C VAL A 130 0.96 6.78 4.88
N ALA A 131 1.69 7.86 4.61
CA ALA A 131 1.42 8.72 3.46
C ALA A 131 1.48 7.94 2.14
N ALA A 132 2.50 7.09 1.97
CA ALA A 132 2.63 6.23 0.81
C ALA A 132 1.53 5.16 0.75
N LEU A 133 1.26 4.47 1.86
CA LEU A 133 0.20 3.45 1.96
C LEU A 133 -1.19 4.03 1.67
N SER A 134 -1.48 5.26 2.10
CA SER A 134 -2.79 5.90 1.89
C SER A 134 -3.13 6.11 0.41
N VAL A 135 -2.12 6.18 -0.47
CA VAL A 135 -2.32 6.32 -1.93
C VAL A 135 -2.74 5.00 -2.57
N HIS A 136 -2.25 3.87 -2.05
CA HIS A 136 -2.48 2.54 -2.66
C HIS A 136 -3.50 1.69 -1.92
N HIS A 137 -3.70 1.97 -0.63
CA HIS A 137 -4.48 1.16 0.31
C HIS A 137 -5.41 2.04 1.18
N ALA A 138 -5.96 3.10 0.59
CA ALA A 138 -6.78 4.10 1.27
C ALA A 138 -7.92 3.50 2.12
N ASP A 139 -8.56 2.44 1.63
CA ASP A 139 -9.72 1.84 2.31
C ASP A 139 -9.36 1.05 3.58
N CYS A 140 -8.10 0.66 3.77
CA CYS A 140 -7.67 -0.18 4.90
C CYS A 140 -6.52 0.40 5.74
N VAL A 141 -5.82 1.44 5.26
CA VAL A 141 -4.70 2.06 6.00
C VAL A 141 -5.10 2.59 7.38
N GLN A 142 -6.39 2.91 7.58
CA GLN A 142 -6.90 3.35 8.88
C GLN A 142 -6.73 2.29 9.98
N GLY A 143 -6.80 1.00 9.64
CA GLY A 143 -6.50 -0.08 10.59
C GLY A 143 -5.07 -0.05 11.09
N TYR A 144 -4.12 0.33 10.21
CA TYR A 144 -2.73 0.52 10.58
C TYR A 144 -2.52 1.77 11.45
N ARG A 145 -3.29 2.85 11.23
CA ARG A 145 -3.26 4.02 12.12
C ARG A 145 -3.71 3.69 13.53
N GLN A 146 -4.82 2.97 13.65
CA GLN A 146 -5.39 2.61 14.95
C GLN A 146 -4.45 1.71 15.75
N ILE A 147 -3.86 0.69 15.13
CA ILE A 147 -2.96 -0.22 15.84
C ILE A 147 -1.65 0.45 16.25
N HIS A 148 -1.15 1.40 15.46
CA HIS A 148 0.02 2.19 15.83
C HIS A 148 -0.23 3.07 17.06
N VAL A 149 -1.37 3.76 17.08
CA VAL A 149 -1.79 4.60 18.23
C VAL A 149 -2.03 3.73 19.47
N ALA A 150 -2.73 2.60 19.33
CA ALA A 150 -2.96 1.65 20.41
C ALA A 150 -1.65 1.08 20.96
N ALA A 151 -0.68 0.73 20.10
CA ALA A 151 0.64 0.28 20.52
C ALA A 151 1.41 1.36 21.29
N ALA A 152 1.34 2.63 20.86
CA ALA A 152 1.94 3.74 21.59
C ALA A 152 1.30 3.92 22.97
N ARG A 153 -0.03 3.92 23.06
CA ARG A 153 -0.78 4.05 24.32
C ARG A 153 -0.57 2.87 25.26
N ALA A 154 -0.46 1.65 24.74
CA ALA A 154 -0.15 0.46 25.52
C ALA A 154 1.22 0.57 26.21
N ARG A 155 2.24 1.07 25.50
CA ARG A 155 3.59 1.31 26.07
C ARG A 155 3.56 2.34 27.20
N GLU A 156 2.63 3.28 27.14
CA GLU A 156 2.42 4.30 28.18
C GLU A 156 1.51 3.82 29.33
N GLY A 157 0.95 2.61 29.25
CA GLY A 157 -0.02 2.09 30.23
C GLY A 157 -1.38 2.82 30.18
N ARG A 158 -1.75 3.38 29.03
CA ARG A 158 -2.94 4.23 28.85
C ARG A 158 -4.05 3.63 27.97
N ALA A 159 -3.85 2.41 27.47
CA ALA A 159 -4.85 1.69 26.67
C ALA A 159 -5.51 0.61 27.52
N ASP A 160 -6.82 0.47 27.41
CA ASP A 160 -7.53 -0.68 27.99
C ASP A 160 -7.54 -1.87 27.02
N THR A 161 -7.83 -3.07 27.54
CA THR A 161 -7.77 -4.31 26.75
C THR A 161 -8.77 -4.33 25.59
N GLU A 162 -9.89 -3.60 25.69
CA GLU A 162 -10.89 -3.58 24.63
C GLU A 162 -10.46 -2.66 23.48
N GLU A 163 -9.89 -1.49 23.79
CA GLU A 163 -9.21 -0.61 22.82
C GLU A 163 -8.14 -1.41 22.04
N LEU A 164 -7.34 -2.20 22.75
CA LEU A 164 -6.33 -3.07 22.14
C LEU A 164 -6.93 -4.17 21.25
N ARG A 165 -8.05 -4.77 21.67
CA ARG A 165 -8.76 -5.79 20.89
C ARG A 165 -9.28 -5.19 19.59
N GLU A 166 -9.99 -4.06 19.68
CA GLU A 166 -10.55 -3.35 18.53
C GLU A 166 -9.45 -2.97 17.52
N ALA A 167 -8.32 -2.46 18.01
CA ALA A 167 -7.19 -2.09 17.15
C ALA A 167 -6.64 -3.28 16.35
N VAL A 168 -6.51 -4.46 16.96
CA VAL A 168 -6.05 -5.69 16.25
C VAL A 168 -7.09 -6.13 15.22
N VAL A 169 -8.38 -6.06 15.55
CA VAL A 169 -9.48 -6.41 14.63
C VAL A 169 -9.48 -5.47 13.42
N HIS A 170 -9.38 -4.17 13.64
CA HIS A 170 -9.38 -3.17 12.57
C HIS A 170 -8.12 -3.19 11.70
N ALA A 171 -7.00 -3.69 12.22
CA ALA A 171 -5.77 -3.86 11.43
C ALA A 171 -5.81 -5.06 10.48
N ARG A 172 -6.71 -6.03 10.70
CA ARG A 172 -6.77 -7.26 9.90
C ARG A 172 -6.99 -7.03 8.39
N PRO A 173 -7.92 -6.18 7.93
CA PRO A 173 -8.09 -5.92 6.49
C PRO A 173 -6.83 -5.39 5.83
N PHE A 174 -6.06 -4.56 6.54
CA PHE A 174 -4.79 -4.02 6.06
C PHE A 174 -3.73 -5.12 5.91
N PHE A 175 -3.61 -5.99 6.92
CA PHE A 175 -2.75 -7.18 6.84
C PHE A 175 -3.13 -8.06 5.65
N GLU A 176 -4.41 -8.37 5.50
CA GLU A 176 -4.91 -9.25 4.43
C GLU A 176 -4.63 -8.66 3.04
N GLU A 177 -4.80 -7.34 2.86
CA GLU A 177 -4.45 -6.64 1.62
C GLU A 177 -2.96 -6.74 1.29
N LEU A 178 -2.10 -6.47 2.29
CA LEU A 178 -0.65 -6.50 2.15
C LEU A 178 -0.05 -7.91 2.11
N VAL A 179 -0.83 -8.96 2.35
CA VAL A 179 -0.37 -10.35 2.20
C VAL A 179 -0.94 -11.02 0.94
N LYS A 180 -1.81 -10.35 0.18
CA LYS A 180 -2.33 -10.88 -1.09
C LYS A 180 -1.16 -11.27 -2.01
N PRO A 181 -1.23 -12.43 -2.67
CA PRO A 181 -0.27 -12.76 -3.71
C PRO A 181 -0.34 -11.70 -4.81
N PRO A 182 0.76 -11.40 -5.51
CA PRO A 182 0.67 -10.65 -6.75
C PRO A 182 -0.36 -11.32 -7.65
N HIS A 183 -1.12 -10.51 -8.41
CA HIS A 183 -1.93 -11.04 -9.51
C HIS A 183 -0.98 -11.72 -10.51
N HIS A 184 -0.72 -13.01 -10.31
CA HIS A 184 0.03 -13.80 -11.26
C HIS A 184 -0.86 -13.91 -12.50
N ALA A 185 -0.45 -13.25 -13.57
CA ALA A 185 -0.84 -13.65 -14.92
C ALA A 185 -0.64 -15.17 -15.03
N PRO A 186 -1.55 -15.91 -15.69
CA PRO A 186 -1.58 -17.36 -15.62
C PRO A 186 -0.22 -17.94 -15.95
N ASP A 187 0.19 -18.81 -15.04
CA ASP A 187 1.39 -19.61 -15.00
C ASP A 187 1.86 -20.06 -16.39
N ARG A 188 2.96 -19.48 -16.89
CA ARG A 188 3.66 -19.95 -18.11
C ARG A 188 4.82 -20.88 -17.78
N HIS A 189 4.75 -21.60 -16.66
CA HIS A 189 5.68 -22.68 -16.35
C HIS A 189 4.99 -24.04 -16.14
N GLN A 190 3.98 -24.37 -16.95
CA GLN A 190 3.71 -25.77 -17.31
C GLN A 190 4.61 -26.19 -18.50
N GLY A 191 5.92 -26.19 -18.26
CA GLY A 191 6.91 -26.77 -19.17
C GLY A 191 6.83 -28.29 -19.13
N HIS A 192 5.93 -28.85 -19.94
CA HIS A 192 6.16 -30.07 -20.73
C HIS A 192 7.03 -31.16 -20.06
N HIS A 193 6.42 -32.00 -19.21
CA HIS A 193 6.92 -33.34 -18.96
C HIS A 193 6.79 -34.17 -20.26
N GLY A 194 7.77 -34.02 -21.14
CA GLY A 194 8.00 -34.86 -22.30
C GLY A 194 8.44 -36.25 -21.85
N HIS A 195 7.50 -37.16 -21.79
CA HIS A 195 7.70 -38.58 -21.57
C HIS A 195 8.48 -39.19 -22.75
N THR A 196 9.81 -39.29 -22.67
CA THR A 196 10.60 -40.13 -23.60
C THR A 196 11.40 -41.19 -22.85
N GLY A 197 10.68 -42.14 -22.24
CA GLY A 197 11.23 -43.44 -21.88
C GLY A 197 11.33 -44.33 -23.11
N ARG A 198 12.42 -44.23 -23.89
CA ARG A 198 12.78 -45.25 -24.89
C ARG A 198 13.62 -46.33 -24.21
N ALA A 199 12.94 -47.20 -23.46
CA ALA A 199 13.52 -48.46 -23.00
C ALA A 199 13.66 -49.41 -24.20
N GLY A 200 14.90 -49.58 -24.67
CA GLY A 200 15.26 -50.75 -25.45
C GLY A 200 15.22 -51.99 -24.55
N ARG A 201 14.58 -53.05 -25.04
CA ARG A 201 14.86 -54.49 -24.85
C ARG A 201 13.59 -55.28 -25.12
N LYS A 202 13.42 -55.72 -26.37
CA LYS A 202 12.53 -56.83 -26.71
C LYS A 202 13.39 -58.10 -26.68
N SER A 203 13.35 -58.82 -25.57
CA SER A 203 13.82 -60.19 -25.48
C SER A 203 12.60 -61.09 -25.68
N HIS A 204 12.40 -61.57 -26.92
CA HIS A 204 11.48 -62.67 -27.21
C HIS A 204 12.33 -63.89 -27.54
N ALA A 205 12.42 -64.83 -26.61
CA ALA A 205 12.92 -66.16 -26.85
C ALA A 205 12.33 -67.13 -25.82
N TRP A 206 11.19 -67.76 -26.14
CA TRP A 206 10.97 -69.15 -25.75
C TRP A 206 9.96 -69.86 -26.67
N HIS A 207 10.51 -70.89 -27.34
CA HIS A 207 9.95 -72.20 -27.67
C HIS A 207 8.73 -72.36 -28.59
N ILE A 208 9.01 -72.94 -29.76
CA ILE A 208 8.22 -74.05 -30.33
C ILE A 208 9.22 -75.10 -30.85
N GLY A 209 9.05 -76.35 -30.40
CA GLY A 209 9.69 -77.54 -30.98
C GLY A 209 8.71 -78.37 -31.82
N LYS A 210 9.27 -79.35 -32.54
CA LYS A 210 8.70 -80.32 -33.51
C LYS A 210 8.52 -79.76 -34.93
N ALA A 211 8.79 -80.47 -36.03
CA ALA A 211 9.36 -81.76 -36.44
C ALA A 211 9.68 -81.56 -37.96
N GLY A 212 10.61 -82.23 -38.65
CA GLY A 212 10.91 -83.65 -38.80
C GLY A 212 11.36 -83.89 -40.25
N ALA A 213 11.88 -85.10 -40.51
CA ALA A 213 12.33 -85.68 -41.78
C ALA A 213 13.68 -85.21 -42.33
#